data_AF-A0A3R7J9N2-F1
#
_entry.id   AF-A0A3R7J9N2-F1
#
_cell.length_a   1.000
_cell.length_b   1.000
_cell.length_c   1.000
_cell.angle_alpha   90.00
_cell.angle_beta   90.00
_cell.angle_gamma   90.00
#
_symmetry.space_group_name_H-M   'P 1'
#
loop_
_entity.id
_entity.type
_entity.pdbx_description
1 polymer ?
#
loop_
_entity_poly.entity_id
_entity_poly.type
_entity_poly.pdbx_seq_one_letter_code
_entity_poly.pdbx_strand_id
1 'polypeptide(L)'
;MTSRRHVTPSLSSPQRVGSAAVELSREGFHKLFASVDDPQTQNNHARHLALTKNILYENELGWKVADLPFVSDLLQLLRNKVLDGVPQFNEQLVLAIMRCCKPFIRQKSNEEITNPGLLHGLLPTLGELLSFNNIDVQIAAAESLRVFATGACE
;
A
#
# COMPACT_ATOMS: atom_id res chain seq x y z
N MET A 1 -49.97 33.34 -24.83
CA MET A 1 -48.52 33.19 -24.61
C MET A 1 -48.29 32.82 -23.16
N THR A 2 -47.96 31.57 -22.83
CA THR A 2 -47.30 31.20 -21.57
C THR A 2 -46.75 29.78 -21.71
N SER A 3 -45.45 29.70 -21.99
CA SER A 3 -44.68 28.46 -22.12
C SER A 3 -44.24 27.99 -20.73
N ARG A 4 -44.71 26.82 -20.27
CA ARG A 4 -44.21 26.17 -19.05
C ARG A 4 -42.92 25.43 -19.37
N ARG A 5 -41.80 25.96 -18.88
CA ARG A 5 -40.50 25.26 -18.90
C ARG A 5 -40.53 24.12 -17.87
N HIS A 6 -40.29 22.91 -18.32
CA HIS A 6 -39.86 21.81 -17.46
C HIS A 6 -38.43 22.08 -17.00
N VAL A 7 -38.21 22.06 -15.68
CA VAL A 7 -36.88 22.06 -15.06
C VAL A 7 -36.59 20.63 -14.65
N THR A 8 -35.70 19.97 -15.38
CA THR A 8 -35.08 18.70 -14.99
C THR A 8 -33.95 19.01 -14.00
N PRO A 9 -33.87 18.35 -12.83
CA PRO A 9 -32.68 18.44 -11.99
C PRO A 9 -31.57 17.62 -12.64
N SER A 10 -30.39 18.24 -12.78
CA SER A 10 -29.15 17.62 -13.22
C SER A 10 -28.72 16.52 -12.24
N LEU A 11 -28.49 15.30 -12.75
CA LEU A 11 -27.75 14.27 -12.04
C LEU A 11 -26.31 14.73 -11.81
N SER A 12 -25.93 14.86 -10.53
CA SER A 12 -24.55 15.02 -10.10
C SER A 12 -23.78 13.70 -10.27
N SER A 13 -22.73 13.74 -11.09
CA SER A 13 -21.81 12.63 -11.33
C SER A 13 -21.05 12.22 -10.05
N PRO A 14 -20.93 10.92 -9.72
CA PRO A 14 -20.21 10.45 -8.53
C PRO A 14 -18.70 10.26 -8.80
N GLN A 15 -18.04 11.22 -9.46
CA GLN A 15 -16.68 11.01 -9.98
C GLN A 15 -15.53 11.62 -9.15
N ARG A 16 -15.80 12.30 -8.03
CA ARG A 16 -14.74 13.02 -7.27
C ARG A 16 -14.15 12.28 -6.06
N VAL A 17 -14.78 11.22 -5.56
CA VAL A 17 -14.35 10.58 -4.31
C VAL A 17 -13.12 9.68 -4.54
N GLY A 18 -13.03 9.02 -5.69
CA GLY A 18 -11.93 8.09 -5.99
C GLY A 18 -10.57 8.75 -6.17
N SER A 19 -10.50 9.98 -6.71
CA SER A 19 -9.23 10.67 -6.94
C SER A 19 -8.59 11.21 -5.65
N ALA A 20 -9.40 11.74 -4.72
CA ALA A 20 -8.88 12.29 -3.47
C ALA A 20 -8.28 11.22 -2.55
N ALA A 21 -8.91 10.03 -2.44
CA ALA A 21 -8.41 8.93 -1.62
C ALA A 21 -7.11 8.30 -2.15
N VAL A 22 -6.82 8.46 -3.44
CA VAL A 22 -5.59 7.97 -4.08
C VAL A 22 -4.44 8.93 -3.80
N GLU A 23 -4.66 10.23 -3.99
CA GLU A 23 -3.67 11.25 -3.65
C GLU A 23 -3.27 11.19 -2.17
N LEU A 24 -4.23 10.98 -1.26
CA LEU A 24 -3.97 10.87 0.18
C LEU A 24 -3.09 9.66 0.55
N SER A 25 -3.38 8.48 -0.02
CA SER A 25 -2.58 7.26 0.18
C SER A 25 -1.14 7.47 -0.28
N ARG A 26 -0.96 8.06 -1.46
CA ARG A 26 0.36 8.34 -2.04
C ARG A 26 1.12 9.41 -1.25
N GLU A 27 0.41 10.41 -0.75
CA GLU A 27 0.96 11.45 0.11
C GLU A 27 1.53 10.85 1.41
N GLY A 28 0.88 9.82 1.97
CA GLY A 28 1.38 9.05 3.12
C GLY A 28 2.76 8.44 2.86
N PHE A 29 2.92 7.72 1.75
CA PHE A 29 4.22 7.14 1.34
C PHE A 29 5.29 8.22 1.15
N HIS A 30 4.99 9.28 0.39
CA HIS A 30 5.95 10.36 0.16
C HIS A 30 6.39 11.04 1.46
N LYS A 31 5.46 11.29 2.40
CA LYS A 31 5.79 11.85 3.72
C LYS A 31 6.71 10.94 4.52
N LEU A 32 6.48 9.62 4.47
CA LEU A 32 7.32 8.65 5.16
C LEU A 32 8.73 8.63 4.55
N PHE A 33 8.85 8.45 3.23
CA PHE A 33 10.16 8.35 2.58
C PHE A 33 10.95 9.65 2.69
N ALA A 34 10.32 10.81 2.50
CA ALA A 34 10.97 12.10 2.71
C ALA A 34 11.48 12.26 4.15
N SER A 35 10.73 11.79 5.15
CA SER A 35 11.17 11.82 6.56
C SER A 35 12.35 10.89 6.83
N VAL A 36 12.43 9.76 6.13
CA VAL A 36 13.52 8.79 6.27
C VAL A 36 14.80 9.31 5.61
N ASP A 37 14.67 9.98 4.46
CA ASP A 37 15.79 10.49 3.66
C ASP A 37 16.34 11.83 4.18
N ASP A 38 15.54 12.60 4.93
CA ASP A 38 15.98 13.87 5.51
C ASP A 38 16.98 13.64 6.67
N PRO A 39 18.22 14.18 6.59
CA PRO A 39 19.22 14.04 7.64
C PRO A 39 18.76 14.49 9.04
N GLN A 40 17.82 15.44 9.12
CA GLN A 40 17.25 15.93 10.37
C GLN A 40 16.24 14.97 10.99
N THR A 41 15.58 14.11 10.20
CA THR A 41 14.52 13.21 10.69
C THR A 41 14.78 11.73 10.46
N GLN A 42 15.87 11.33 9.80
CA GLN A 42 16.24 9.93 9.49
C GLN A 42 16.20 8.96 10.70
N ASN A 43 16.52 9.45 11.89
CA ASN A 43 16.54 8.67 13.14
C ASN A 43 15.28 8.87 14.01
N ASN A 44 14.29 9.61 13.52
CA ASN A 44 13.03 9.84 14.24
C ASN A 44 12.09 8.63 14.07
N HIS A 45 12.43 7.52 14.74
CA HIS A 45 11.68 6.28 14.66
C HIS A 45 10.23 6.40 15.11
N ALA A 46 9.92 7.29 16.07
CA ALA A 46 8.55 7.53 16.51
C ALA A 46 7.70 8.14 15.39
N ARG A 47 8.24 9.14 14.69
CA ARG A 47 7.57 9.75 13.53
C ARG A 47 7.38 8.74 12.40
N HIS A 48 8.42 7.97 12.07
CA HIS A 48 8.32 6.95 11.02
C HIS A 48 7.27 5.89 11.36
N LEU A 49 7.24 5.41 12.60
CA LEU A 49 6.25 4.44 13.05
C LEU A 49 4.82 5.00 12.96
N ALA A 50 4.60 6.26 13.35
CA ALA A 50 3.30 6.90 13.23
C ALA A 50 2.84 7.01 11.76
N LEU A 51 3.73 7.42 10.85
CA LEU A 51 3.43 7.49 9.42
C LEU A 51 3.14 6.11 8.82
N THR A 52 3.94 5.10 9.16
CA THR A 52 3.68 3.72 8.76
C THR A 52 2.31 3.24 9.22
N LYS A 53 1.95 3.47 10.50
CA LYS A 53 0.63 3.07 11.03
C LYS A 53 -0.52 3.75 10.28
N ASN A 54 -0.37 5.02 9.92
CA ASN A 54 -1.38 5.73 9.14
C ASN A 54 -1.54 5.12 7.74
N ILE A 55 -0.44 4.84 7.04
CA ILE A 55 -0.47 4.18 5.72
C ILE A 55 -1.20 2.83 5.81
N LEU A 56 -0.88 2.02 6.83
CA LEU A 56 -1.49 0.70 7.02
C LEU A 56 -2.98 0.77 7.39
N TYR A 57 -3.38 1.81 8.12
CA TYR A 57 -4.78 2.07 8.46
C TYR A 57 -5.58 2.48 7.21
N GLU A 58 -5.05 3.42 6.41
CA GLU A 58 -5.68 3.88 5.17
C GLU A 58 -5.83 2.78 4.11
N ASN A 59 -4.99 1.73 4.18
CA ASN A 59 -4.99 0.59 3.28
C ASN A 59 -5.45 -0.71 3.98
N GLU A 60 -6.37 -0.62 4.94
CA GLU A 60 -6.85 -1.78 5.69
C GLU A 60 -7.53 -2.86 4.82
N LEU A 61 -8.14 -2.44 3.71
CA LEU A 61 -8.86 -3.31 2.78
C LEU A 61 -7.93 -4.02 1.78
N GLY A 62 -6.67 -3.63 1.70
CA GLY A 62 -5.70 -4.14 0.73
C GLY A 62 -4.96 -3.02 0.01
N TRP A 63 -3.97 -3.40 -0.79
CA TRP A 63 -3.14 -2.47 -1.54
C TRP A 63 -3.77 -2.09 -2.88
N LYS A 64 -3.63 -0.82 -3.27
CA LYS A 64 -3.97 -0.38 -4.62
C LYS A 64 -2.90 -0.85 -5.60
N VAL A 65 -3.31 -1.30 -6.78
CA VAL A 65 -2.37 -1.78 -7.81
C VAL A 65 -1.36 -0.70 -8.21
N ALA A 66 -1.81 0.55 -8.34
CA ALA A 66 -0.94 1.70 -8.63
C ALA A 66 0.12 1.98 -7.55
N ASP A 67 -0.12 1.55 -6.30
CA ASP A 67 0.76 1.84 -5.16
C ASP A 67 1.76 0.71 -4.88
N LEU A 68 1.68 -0.43 -5.58
CA LEU A 68 2.54 -1.60 -5.33
C LEU A 68 4.06 -1.32 -5.37
N PRO A 69 4.59 -0.42 -6.23
CA PRO A 69 5.99 -0.02 -6.14
C PRO A 69 6.35 0.56 -4.76
N PHE A 70 5.51 1.48 -4.24
CA PHE A 70 5.72 2.06 -2.91
C PHE A 70 5.52 1.04 -1.79
N VAL A 71 4.64 0.05 -1.98
CA VAL A 71 4.50 -1.06 -1.03
C VAL A 71 5.79 -1.87 -0.94
N SER A 72 6.43 -2.16 -2.08
CA SER A 72 7.73 -2.82 -2.11
C SER A 72 8.78 -2.06 -1.30
N ASP A 73 8.89 -0.75 -1.54
CA ASP A 73 9.82 0.14 -0.82
C ASP A 73 9.49 0.21 0.68
N LEU A 74 8.21 0.24 1.04
CA LEU A 74 7.75 0.20 2.42
C LEU A 74 8.19 -1.11 3.10
N LEU A 75 7.99 -2.27 2.47
CA LEU A 75 8.40 -3.56 3.04
C LEU A 75 9.91 -3.62 3.29
N GLN A 76 10.72 -3.14 2.34
CA GLN A 76 12.17 -3.06 2.49
C GLN A 76 12.57 -2.10 3.62
N LEU A 77 11.94 -0.93 3.70
CA LEU A 77 12.17 0.04 4.77
C LEU A 77 11.88 -0.59 6.15
N LEU A 78 10.72 -1.22 6.31
CA LEU A 78 10.32 -1.84 7.57
C LEU A 78 11.25 -2.99 7.96
N ARG A 79 11.61 -3.85 7.00
CA ARG A 79 12.64 -4.88 7.17
C ARG A 79 13.94 -4.29 7.70
N ASN A 80 14.44 -3.24 7.06
CA ASN A 80 15.71 -2.61 7.43
C ASN A 80 15.62 -1.99 8.84
N LYS A 81 14.52 -1.30 9.18
CA LYS A 81 14.32 -0.78 10.54
C LYS A 81 14.33 -1.86 11.61
N VAL A 82 13.75 -3.04 11.32
CA VAL A 82 13.81 -4.19 12.26
C VAL A 82 15.24 -4.70 12.39
N LEU A 83 15.98 -4.84 11.28
CA LEU A 83 17.39 -5.26 11.29
C LEU A 83 18.32 -4.27 12.01
N ASP A 84 18.01 -2.97 11.93
CA ASP A 84 18.73 -1.89 12.60
C ASP A 84 18.45 -1.82 14.12
N GLY A 85 17.77 -2.83 14.68
CA GLY A 85 17.53 -2.94 16.12
C GLY A 85 16.30 -2.15 16.59
N VAL A 86 15.34 -1.88 15.71
CA VAL A 86 14.10 -1.14 16.05
C VAL A 86 12.89 -2.09 15.97
N PRO A 87 12.74 -3.03 16.94
CA PRO A 87 11.80 -4.15 16.85
C PRO A 87 10.32 -3.74 16.83
N GLN A 88 10.00 -2.52 17.25
CA GLN A 88 8.65 -1.95 17.19
C GLN A 88 8.09 -1.78 15.77
N PHE A 89 8.88 -2.03 14.73
CA PHE A 89 8.41 -2.08 13.33
C PHE A 89 8.03 -3.49 12.87
N ASN A 90 8.32 -4.53 13.67
CA ASN A 90 8.09 -5.92 13.26
C ASN A 90 6.60 -6.22 13.04
N GLU A 91 5.74 -5.77 13.95
CA GLU A 91 4.29 -5.93 13.81
C GLU A 91 3.78 -5.25 12.54
N GLN A 92 4.33 -4.09 12.20
CA GLN A 92 3.94 -3.26 11.07
C GLN A 92 4.43 -3.89 9.77
N LEU A 93 5.61 -4.52 9.77
CA LEU A 93 6.09 -5.33 8.66
C LEU A 93 5.14 -6.51 8.40
N VAL A 94 4.81 -7.28 9.44
CA VAL A 94 3.87 -8.41 9.31
C VAL A 94 2.51 -7.93 8.80
N LEU A 95 1.96 -6.85 9.36
CA LEU A 95 0.69 -6.27 8.90
C LEU A 95 0.75 -5.84 7.43
N ALA A 96 1.83 -5.16 7.02
CA ALA A 96 2.02 -4.73 5.63
C ALA A 96 2.06 -5.91 4.65
N ILE A 97 2.77 -6.99 5.02
CA ILE A 97 2.83 -8.23 4.23
C ILE A 97 1.45 -8.86 4.13
N MET A 98 0.72 -8.97 5.25
CA MET A 98 -0.61 -9.57 5.29
C MET A 98 -1.66 -8.78 4.49
N ARG A 99 -1.43 -7.49 4.21
CA ARG A 99 -2.26 -6.72 3.27
C ARG A 99 -2.11 -7.18 1.83
N CYS A 100 -0.99 -7.83 1.47
CA CYS A 100 -0.83 -8.48 0.16
C CYS A 100 -1.69 -9.74 0.01
N CYS A 101 -2.21 -10.30 1.10
CA CYS A 101 -3.19 -11.40 1.05
C CYS A 101 -4.61 -10.94 0.71
N LYS A 102 -4.85 -9.62 0.63
CA LYS A 102 -6.15 -9.05 0.26
C LYS A 102 -6.23 -8.86 -1.25
N PRO A 103 -7.44 -8.90 -1.85
CA PRO A 103 -7.62 -8.53 -3.25
C PRO A 103 -7.04 -7.14 -3.53
N PHE A 104 -6.23 -7.01 -4.58
CA PHE A 104 -5.68 -5.71 -4.94
C PHE A 104 -6.77 -4.78 -5.47
N ILE A 105 -6.70 -3.52 -5.03
CA ILE A 105 -7.69 -2.52 -5.39
C ILE A 105 -7.30 -1.90 -6.73
N ARG A 106 -8.05 -2.27 -7.77
CA ARG A 106 -7.90 -1.74 -9.13
C ARG A 106 -8.66 -0.42 -9.28
N GLN A 107 -8.05 0.55 -9.95
CA GLN A 107 -8.76 1.77 -10.37
C GLN A 107 -9.38 1.61 -11.76
N LYS A 108 -8.77 0.77 -12.60
CA LYS A 108 -9.23 0.45 -13.94
C LYS A 108 -9.18 -1.06 -14.15
N SER A 109 -10.15 -1.59 -14.90
CA SER A 109 -10.30 -3.04 -15.11
C SER A 109 -9.12 -3.70 -15.84
N ASN A 110 -8.22 -2.93 -16.47
CA ASN A 110 -7.09 -3.42 -17.26
C ASN A 110 -5.73 -2.98 -16.72
N GLU A 111 -5.65 -2.52 -15.47
CA GLU A 111 -4.46 -1.88 -14.90
C GLU A 111 -3.21 -2.78 -14.96
N GLU A 112 -3.36 -4.06 -14.62
CA GLU A 112 -2.30 -5.09 -14.67
C GLU A 112 -1.87 -5.43 -16.10
N ILE A 113 -2.80 -5.40 -17.06
CA ILE A 113 -2.51 -5.63 -18.48
C ILE A 113 -1.73 -4.45 -19.06
N THR A 114 -2.11 -3.23 -18.65
CA THR A 114 -1.44 -2.01 -19.11
C THR A 114 -0.10 -1.76 -18.42
N ASN A 115 0.16 -2.41 -17.28
CA ASN A 115 1.34 -2.14 -16.47
C ASN A 115 1.84 -3.41 -15.74
N PRO A 116 2.31 -4.43 -16.49
CA PRO A 116 2.72 -5.72 -15.93
C PRO A 116 3.90 -5.58 -14.93
N GLY A 117 4.68 -4.51 -15.04
CA GLY A 117 5.82 -4.23 -14.16
C GLY A 117 5.44 -3.89 -12.70
N LEU A 118 4.16 -3.61 -12.40
CA LEU A 118 3.74 -3.23 -11.05
C LEU A 118 3.96 -4.32 -10.00
N LEU A 119 4.00 -5.59 -10.43
CA LEU A 119 4.23 -6.73 -9.54
C LEU A 119 5.71 -7.14 -9.47
N HIS A 120 6.55 -6.65 -10.39
CA HIS A 120 7.95 -7.10 -10.52
C HIS A 120 8.82 -6.71 -9.32
N GLY A 121 8.48 -5.64 -8.58
CA GLY A 121 9.20 -5.28 -7.35
C GLY A 121 8.68 -6.04 -6.12
N LEU A 122 7.36 -6.18 -6.02
CA LEU A 122 6.72 -6.74 -4.84
C LEU A 122 7.04 -8.22 -4.63
N LEU A 123 6.95 -9.05 -5.68
CA LEU A 123 7.12 -10.51 -5.55
C LEU A 123 8.55 -10.89 -5.11
N PRO A 124 9.62 -10.34 -5.70
CA PRO A 124 10.98 -10.55 -5.18
C PRO A 124 11.12 -10.10 -3.73
N THR A 125 10.57 -8.93 -3.37
CA THR A 125 10.64 -8.41 -2.00
C THR A 125 9.97 -9.37 -1.01
N LEU A 126 8.80 -9.92 -1.35
CA LEU A 126 8.16 -10.97 -0.54
C LEU A 126 8.99 -12.26 -0.49
N GLY A 127 9.62 -12.66 -1.60
CA GLY A 127 10.52 -13.82 -1.66
C GLY A 127 11.73 -13.69 -0.74
N GLU A 128 12.35 -12.51 -0.69
CA GLU A 128 13.48 -12.22 0.21
C GLU A 128 13.09 -12.33 1.70
N LEU A 129 11.84 -11.99 2.04
CA LEU A 129 11.33 -12.05 3.41
C LEU A 129 11.14 -13.50 3.92
N LEU A 130 11.11 -14.50 3.04
CA LEU A 130 11.09 -15.91 3.44
C LEU A 130 12.36 -16.33 4.19
N SER A 131 13.47 -15.62 3.99
CA SER A 131 14.74 -15.87 4.69
C SER A 131 14.97 -14.91 5.87
N PHE A 132 13.96 -14.13 6.27
CA PHE A 132 14.07 -13.16 7.35
C PHE A 132 14.13 -13.86 8.71
N ASN A 133 14.95 -13.40 9.66
CA ASN A 133 15.12 -14.05 10.98
C ASN A 133 13.97 -13.73 11.96
N ASN A 134 12.73 -13.89 11.52
CA ASN A 134 11.52 -13.80 12.33
C ASN A 134 10.44 -14.69 11.70
N ILE A 135 9.92 -15.65 12.48
CA ILE A 135 8.99 -16.66 11.97
C ILE A 135 7.65 -16.06 11.52
N ASP A 136 7.15 -15.02 12.18
CA ASP A 136 5.88 -14.39 11.83
C ASP A 136 5.99 -13.69 10.46
N VAL A 137 7.13 -13.05 10.20
CA VAL A 137 7.44 -12.45 8.89
C VAL A 137 7.54 -13.51 7.80
N GLN A 138 8.23 -14.62 8.07
CA GLN A 138 8.36 -15.73 7.11
C GLN A 138 6.99 -16.33 6.76
N ILE A 139 6.15 -16.60 7.77
CA ILE A 139 4.80 -17.13 7.58
C ILE A 139 3.94 -16.15 6.77
N ALA A 140 3.95 -14.87 7.13
CA ALA A 140 3.20 -13.86 6.39
C ALA A 140 3.65 -13.78 4.93
N ALA A 141 4.96 -13.79 4.67
CA ALA A 141 5.50 -13.73 3.31
C ALA A 141 5.12 -14.96 2.48
N ALA A 142 5.23 -16.17 3.08
CA ALA A 142 4.84 -17.42 2.44
C ALA A 142 3.34 -17.42 2.09
N GLU A 143 2.49 -16.95 3.00
CA GLU A 143 1.06 -16.86 2.78
C GLU A 143 0.72 -15.86 1.67
N SER A 144 1.34 -14.67 1.67
CA SER A 144 1.12 -13.68 0.61
C SER A 144 1.52 -14.20 -0.77
N LEU A 145 2.67 -14.89 -0.88
CA LEU A 145 3.11 -15.51 -2.13
C LEU A 145 2.19 -16.66 -2.56
N ARG A 146 1.70 -17.47 -1.61
CA ARG A 146 0.75 -18.55 -1.89
C ARG A 146 -0.58 -17.99 -2.42
N VAL A 147 -1.13 -16.97 -1.75
CA VAL A 147 -2.36 -16.29 -2.18
C VAL A 147 -2.19 -15.74 -3.59
N PHE A 148 -1.08 -15.07 -3.86
CA PHE A 148 -0.75 -14.57 -5.20
C PHE A 148 -0.68 -15.69 -6.25
N ALA A 149 0.08 -16.75 -6.00
CA ALA A 149 0.23 -17.85 -6.95
C ALA A 149 -1.08 -18.61 -7.23
N THR A 150 -2.06 -18.53 -6.32
CA THR A 150 -3.39 -19.14 -6.48
C THR A 150 -4.44 -18.19 -7.09
N GLY A 151 -4.08 -16.94 -7.39
CA GLY A 151 -5.00 -15.92 -7.90
C GLY A 151 -6.01 -15.40 -6.86
N ALA A 152 -5.80 -15.69 -5.56
CA ALA A 152 -6.74 -15.33 -4.50
C ALA A 152 -6.62 -13.86 -4.04
N CYS A 153 -5.64 -13.11 -4.56
CA CYS A 153 -5.51 -11.66 -4.39
C CYS A 153 -5.82 -10.86 -5.67
N GLU A 154 -6.28 -11.49 -6.74
CA GLU A 154 -6.71 -10.83 -7.99
C GLU A 154 -8.19 -10.40 -7.98
#